data_AF-A0A7S1YD18-F1
#
_entry.id   AF-A0A7S1YD18-F1
#
_cell.length_a   1.000
_cell.length_b   1.000
_cell.length_c   1.000
_cell.angle_alpha   90.00
_cell.angle_beta   90.00
_cell.angle_gamma   90.00
#
_symmetry.space_group_name_H-M   'P 1'
#
loop_
_entity.id
_entity.type
_entity.pdbx_description
1 polymer ?
#
loop_
_entity_poly.entity_id
_entity_poly.type
_entity_poly.pdbx_seq_one_letter_code
_entity_poly.pdbx_strand_id
1 'polypeptide(L)'
;MKSTTQPGKLDILLGRQKDIIAHCGNRRLRRLVDMHVDTYIAHQTRTAKTRMVVGIVAGIQEAGGTFLKRLDPDSNEWTEVDDKAAREKVGHLFRDACSLLKKKNAKEKEKGVSSSRR
;
A
#
# COMPACT_ATOMS: atom_id res chain seq x y z
N MET A 1 -23.80 -0.84 -5.20
CA MET A 1 -22.59 -0.15 -4.72
C MET A 1 -22.84 0.24 -3.28
N LYS A 2 -22.00 -0.21 -2.34
CA LYS A 2 -22.13 0.20 -0.94
C LYS A 2 -21.50 1.58 -0.80
N SER A 3 -22.33 2.58 -0.51
CA SER A 3 -21.88 3.90 -0.09
C SER A 3 -21.90 3.95 1.44
N THR A 4 -20.84 4.49 2.03
CA THR A 4 -20.68 4.58 3.48
C THR A 4 -20.14 5.95 3.84
N THR A 5 -20.71 6.55 4.88
CA THR A 5 -20.35 7.89 5.34
C THR A 5 -19.17 7.88 6.31
N GLN A 6 -18.84 6.72 6.90
CA GLN A 6 -17.70 6.56 7.81
C GLN A 6 -16.88 5.32 7.48
N PRO A 7 -15.61 5.48 7.08
CA PRO A 7 -14.73 4.34 6.87
C PRO A 7 -14.41 3.66 8.21
N GLY A 8 -14.52 2.34 8.23
CA GLY A 8 -14.12 1.49 9.34
C GLY A 8 -12.60 1.40 9.49
N LYS A 9 -12.13 0.89 10.63
CA LYS A 9 -10.69 0.85 10.96
C LYS A 9 -9.86 -0.04 10.02
N LEU A 10 -10.50 -1.00 9.38
CA LEU A 10 -9.87 -1.93 8.45
C LEU A 10 -9.95 -1.45 7.00
N ASP A 11 -10.73 -0.39 6.74
CA ASP A 11 -10.95 0.12 5.40
C ASP A 11 -9.76 0.90 4.88
N ILE A 12 -9.55 0.77 3.58
CA ILE A 12 -8.41 1.30 2.86
C ILE A 12 -8.89 2.44 1.99
N LEU A 13 -8.39 3.64 2.30
CA LEU A 13 -8.84 4.86 1.68
C LEU A 13 -7.96 5.19 0.47
N LEU A 14 -8.60 5.32 -0.68
CA LEU A 14 -7.98 5.79 -1.91
C LEU A 14 -7.99 7.32 -1.92
N GLY A 15 -6.79 7.90 -2.00
CA GLY A 15 -6.59 9.34 -2.06
C GLY A 15 -5.14 9.73 -1.80
N ARG A 16 -4.85 11.02 -1.94
CA ARG A 16 -3.53 11.63 -1.70
C ARG A 16 -3.51 12.58 -0.51
N GLN A 17 -4.66 12.90 0.10
CA GLN A 17 -4.72 13.72 1.30
C GLN A 17 -3.99 13.08 2.49
N LYS A 18 -3.45 13.93 3.38
CA LYS A 18 -2.70 13.51 4.56
C LYS A 18 -3.52 12.63 5.50
N ASP A 19 -4.78 12.98 5.75
CA ASP A 19 -5.67 12.22 6.63
C ASP A 19 -5.95 10.81 6.10
N ILE A 20 -6.16 10.71 4.78
CA ILE A 20 -6.32 9.44 4.07
C ILE A 20 -5.07 8.59 4.23
N ILE A 21 -3.89 9.17 4.03
CA ILE A 21 -2.62 8.45 4.15
C ILE A 21 -2.37 7.98 5.60
N ALA A 22 -2.77 8.78 6.59
CA ALA A 22 -2.63 8.48 8.02
C ALA A 22 -3.66 7.46 8.53
N HIS A 23 -4.68 7.12 7.73
CA HIS A 23 -5.71 6.16 8.10
C HIS A 23 -5.12 4.82 8.54
N CYS A 24 -5.76 4.19 9.53
CA CYS A 24 -5.27 2.97 10.15
C CYS A 24 -5.19 1.79 9.15
N GLY A 25 -6.20 1.62 8.28
CA GLY A 25 -6.15 0.62 7.21
C GLY A 25 -5.00 0.86 6.22
N ASN A 26 -4.74 2.11 5.83
CA ASN A 26 -3.63 2.46 4.95
C ASN A 26 -2.25 2.22 5.60
N ARG A 27 -2.11 2.50 6.90
CA ARG A 27 -0.90 2.19 7.66
C ARG A 27 -0.67 0.68 7.75
N ARG A 28 -1.73 -0.11 7.99
CA ARG A 28 -1.64 -1.58 8.04
C ARG A 28 -1.26 -2.15 6.68
N LEU A 29 -1.88 -1.67 5.60
CA LEU A 29 -1.53 -2.07 4.23
C LEU A 29 -0.06 -1.76 3.92
N ARG A 30 0.45 -0.58 4.30
CA ARG A 30 1.87 -0.25 4.10
C ARG A 30 2.81 -1.22 4.81
N ARG A 31 2.50 -1.60 6.06
CA ARG A 31 3.30 -2.60 6.79
C ARG A 31 3.25 -3.97 6.12
N LEU A 32 2.07 -4.41 5.65
CA LEU A 32 1.94 -5.65 4.89
C LEU A 32 2.80 -5.63 3.63
N VAL A 33 2.75 -4.53 2.87
CA VAL A 33 3.59 -4.36 1.68
C VAL A 33 5.08 -4.38 2.03
N ASP A 34 5.49 -3.68 3.09
CA ASP A 34 6.89 -3.62 3.54
C ASP A 34 7.42 -4.99 4.01
N MET A 35 6.58 -5.87 4.54
CA MET A 35 6.98 -7.25 4.88
C MET A 35 7.12 -8.16 3.66
N HIS A 36 6.40 -7.87 2.57
CA HIS A 36 6.37 -8.71 1.37
C HIS A 36 7.17 -8.13 0.19
N VAL A 37 7.71 -6.92 0.33
CA VAL A 37 8.42 -6.21 -0.73
C VAL A 37 9.69 -6.92 -1.16
N ASP A 38 10.43 -7.56 -0.25
CA ASP A 38 11.64 -8.33 -0.58
C ASP A 38 11.30 -9.50 -1.51
N THR A 39 10.25 -10.25 -1.18
CA THR A 39 9.73 -11.33 -2.03
C THR A 39 9.22 -10.78 -3.37
N TYR A 40 8.56 -9.62 -3.35
CA TYR A 40 8.08 -8.95 -4.58
C TYR A 40 9.23 -8.55 -5.51
N ILE A 41 10.35 -8.07 -4.96
CA ILE A 41 11.56 -7.70 -5.72
C ILE A 41 12.27 -8.95 -6.23
N ALA A 42 12.32 -10.02 -5.42
CA ALA A 42 12.92 -11.30 -5.80
C ALA A 42 12.18 -11.96 -6.98
N HIS A 43 10.88 -11.75 -7.11
CA HIS A 43 10.14 -12.22 -8.27
C HIS A 43 10.52 -11.48 -9.56
N GLN A 44 10.95 -12.23 -10.57
CA GLN A 44 11.30 -11.68 -11.88
C GLN A 44 10.08 -11.54 -12.80
N THR A 45 9.06 -12.38 -12.63
CA THR A 45 7.91 -12.43 -13.55
C THR A 45 6.79 -11.47 -13.15
N ARG A 46 6.15 -10.86 -14.16
CA ARG A 46 5.00 -9.97 -13.96
C ARG A 46 3.82 -10.72 -13.33
N THR A 47 3.64 -12.00 -13.67
CA THR A 47 2.56 -12.84 -13.16
C THR A 47 2.69 -13.11 -11.66
N ALA A 48 3.89 -13.40 -11.15
CA ALA A 48 4.10 -13.61 -9.72
C ALA A 48 3.80 -12.34 -8.91
N LYS A 49 4.25 -11.18 -9.41
CA LYS A 49 3.93 -9.86 -8.82
C LYS A 49 2.43 -9.61 -8.75
N THR A 50 1.71 -9.90 -9.83
CA THR A 50 0.25 -9.77 -9.85
C THR A 50 -0.41 -10.71 -8.86
N ARG A 51 0.05 -11.96 -8.73
CA ARG A 51 -0.49 -12.93 -7.76
C ARG A 51 -0.33 -12.43 -6.32
N MET A 52 0.83 -11.87 -5.97
CA MET A 52 1.03 -11.27 -4.64
C MET A 52 0.06 -10.13 -4.37
N VAL A 53 -0.11 -9.23 -5.35
CA VAL A 53 -1.04 -8.10 -5.24
C VAL A 53 -2.47 -8.60 -5.03
N VAL A 54 -2.91 -9.58 -5.82
CA VAL A 54 -4.24 -10.21 -5.69
C VAL A 54 -4.40 -10.85 -4.31
N GLY A 55 -3.39 -11.59 -3.84
CA GLY A 55 -3.43 -12.24 -2.52
C GLY A 55 -3.56 -11.25 -1.36
N ILE A 56 -2.86 -10.10 -1.43
CA ILE A 56 -3.00 -9.06 -0.41
C ILE A 56 -4.39 -8.42 -0.43
N VAL A 57 -4.95 -8.14 -1.61
CA VAL A 57 -6.31 -7.59 -1.74
C VAL A 57 -7.34 -8.56 -1.15
N ALA A 58 -7.24 -9.85 -1.53
CA ALA A 58 -8.13 -10.89 -1.02
C ALA A 58 -8.04 -11.04 0.51
N GLY A 59 -6.83 -11.06 1.07
CA GLY A 59 -6.64 -11.15 2.53
C GLY A 59 -7.19 -9.97 3.30
N ILE A 60 -7.24 -8.77 2.69
CA ILE A 60 -7.86 -7.59 3.30
C ILE A 60 -9.39 -7.72 3.27
N GLN A 61 -9.96 -8.15 2.15
CA GLN A 61 -11.39 -8.39 2.00
C GLN A 61 -11.89 -9.48 2.95
N GLU A 62 -11.14 -10.57 3.09
CA GLU A 62 -11.43 -11.66 4.04
C GLU A 62 -11.39 -11.19 5.50
N ALA A 63 -10.46 -10.28 5.82
CA ALA A 63 -10.40 -9.63 7.13
C ALA A 63 -11.52 -8.60 7.38
N GLY A 64 -12.42 -8.38 6.41
CA GLY A 64 -13.51 -7.41 6.49
C GLY A 64 -13.12 -5.98 6.15
N GLY A 65 -11.96 -5.77 5.52
CA GLY A 65 -11.53 -4.46 5.02
C GLY A 65 -12.00 -4.25 3.58
N THR A 66 -12.55 -3.07 3.30
CA THR A 66 -12.95 -2.67 1.95
C THR A 66 -12.08 -1.54 1.41
N PHE A 67 -12.04 -1.40 0.10
CA PHE A 67 -11.36 -0.30 -0.56
C PHE A 67 -12.38 0.79 -0.85
N LEU A 68 -12.14 1.97 -0.30
CA LEU A 68 -13.06 3.09 -0.36
C LEU A 68 -12.42 4.26 -1.09
N LYS A 69 -13.18 4.89 -1.98
CA LYS A 69 -12.80 6.13 -2.68
C LYS A 69 -13.85 7.18 -2.40
N ARG A 70 -13.42 8.42 -2.15
CA ARG A 70 -14.34 9.55 -2.04
C ARG A 70 -15.01 9.82 -3.38
N LEU A 71 -16.33 9.99 -3.35
CA LEU A 71 -17.11 10.35 -4.52
C LEU A 71 -16.73 11.77 -4.97
N ASP A 72 -16.68 12.69 -4.01
CA ASP A 72 -16.36 14.09 -4.23
C ASP A 72 -15.31 14.62 -3.23
N PRO A 73 -14.51 15.61 -3.63
CA PRO A 73 -13.61 16.32 -2.73
C PRO A 73 -14.34 17.12 -1.64
N ASP A 74 -15.62 17.45 -1.83
CA ASP A 74 -16.40 18.20 -0.85
C ASP A 74 -17.42 17.32 -0.12
N SER A 75 -17.70 16.12 -0.62
CA SER A 75 -18.58 15.16 0.05
C SER A 75 -17.82 14.27 1.03
N ASN A 76 -18.50 13.92 2.13
CA ASN A 76 -18.06 12.96 3.12
C ASN A 76 -18.45 11.51 2.76
N GLU A 77 -18.91 11.31 1.53
CA GLU A 77 -19.35 10.01 1.04
C GLU A 77 -18.20 9.20 0.44
N TRP A 78 -18.08 7.97 0.93
CA TRP A 78 -17.15 6.98 0.43
C TRP A 78 -17.92 5.93 -0.36
N THR A 79 -17.39 5.58 -1.53
CA THR A 79 -17.89 4.47 -2.33
C THR A 79 -16.88 3.35 -2.38
N GLU A 80 -17.38 2.12 -2.27
CA GLU A 80 -16.59 0.93 -2.50
C GLU A 80 -16.05 0.90 -3.94
N VAL A 81 -14.76 0.64 -4.10
CA VAL A 81 -14.14 0.52 -5.42
C VAL A 81 -14.00 -0.91 -5.86
N ASP A 82 -13.97 -1.09 -7.18
CA ASP A 82 -13.72 -2.38 -7.81
C ASP A 82 -12.34 -2.95 -7.47
N ASP A 83 -12.23 -4.28 -7.48
CA ASP A 83 -10.98 -5.02 -7.29
C ASP A 83 -9.86 -4.55 -8.22
N LYS A 84 -10.18 -4.04 -9.41
CA LYS A 84 -9.19 -3.44 -10.30
C LYS A 84 -8.49 -2.25 -9.65
N ALA A 85 -9.26 -1.32 -9.08
CA ALA A 85 -8.71 -0.13 -8.42
C ALA A 85 -7.95 -0.50 -7.14
N ALA A 86 -8.43 -1.51 -6.40
CA ALA A 86 -7.74 -2.07 -5.24
C ALA A 86 -6.35 -2.63 -5.61
N ARG A 87 -6.29 -3.45 -6.67
CA ARG A 87 -5.03 -4.00 -7.19
C ARG A 87 -4.07 -2.92 -7.65
N GLU A 88 -4.56 -1.90 -8.34
CA GLU A 88 -3.73 -0.76 -8.76
C GLU A 88 -3.14 -0.02 -7.55
N LYS A 89 -3.95 0.23 -6.51
CA LYS A 89 -3.51 0.87 -5.26
C LYS A 89 -2.39 0.08 -4.59
N VAL A 90 -2.54 -1.24 -4.45
CA VAL A 90 -1.53 -2.12 -3.86
C VAL A 90 -0.28 -2.19 -4.73
N GLY A 91 -0.43 -2.27 -6.06
CA GLY A 91 0.69 -2.25 -7.00
C GLY A 91 1.51 -0.95 -6.94
N HIS A 92 0.85 0.20 -6.77
CA HIS A 92 1.54 1.46 -6.54
C HIS A 92 2.34 1.45 -5.24
N LEU A 93 1.76 0.92 -4.15
CA LEU A 93 2.48 0.82 -2.87
C LEU A 93 3.71 -0.09 -2.96
N PHE A 94 3.66 -1.20 -3.69
CA PHE A 94 4.83 -2.03 -3.93
C PHE A 94 5.93 -1.30 -4.70
N ARG A 95 5.57 -0.50 -5.71
CA ARG A 95 6.54 0.33 -6.46
C ARG A 95 7.17 1.40 -5.57
N ASP A 96 6.37 2.05 -4.72
CA ASP A 96 6.85 3.02 -3.75
C ASP A 96 7.78 2.35 -2.72
N ALA A 97 7.38 1.21 -2.17
CA ALA A 97 8.18 0.45 -1.20
C ALA A 97 9.51 0.00 -1.80
N CYS A 98 9.52 -0.52 -3.03
CA CYS A 98 10.74 -0.88 -3.75
C CYS A 98 11.66 0.34 -3.96
N SER A 99 11.09 1.50 -4.29
CA SER A 99 11.85 2.75 -4.44
C SER A 99 12.45 3.22 -3.12
N LEU A 100 11.71 3.04 -2.01
CA LEU A 100 12.18 3.39 -0.66
C LEU A 100 13.28 2.43 -0.18
N LEU A 101 13.18 1.14 -0.46
CA LEU A 101 14.22 0.15 -0.15
C LEU A 101 15.52 0.45 -0.87
N LYS A 102 15.47 0.74 -2.17
CA LYS A 102 16.66 1.16 -2.94
C LYS A 102 17.33 2.39 -2.30
N LYS A 103 16.54 3.37 -1.84
CA LYS A 103 17.04 4.57 -1.16
C LYS A 103 17.63 4.25 0.22
N LYS A 104 17.02 3.35 1.00
CA LYS A 104 17.56 2.89 2.29
C LYS A 104 18.93 2.24 2.11
N ASN A 105 19.04 1.30 1.17
CA ASN A 105 20.29 0.59 0.89
C ASN A 105 21.41 1.53 0.40
N ALA A 106 21.06 2.57 -0.37
CA ALA A 106 22.01 3.60 -0.78
C ALA A 106 22.55 4.41 0.42
N LYS A 107 21.66 4.83 1.33
CA LYS A 107 22.04 5.58 2.54
C LYS A 107 22.86 4.75 3.53
N GLU A 108 22.57 3.46 3.66
CA GLU A 108 23.35 2.57 4.54
C GLU A 108 24.78 2.35 4.01
N LYS A 109 24.97 2.28 2.70
CA LYS A 109 26.30 2.25 2.08
C LYS A 109 27.11 3.53 2.33
N GLU A 110 26.48 4.71 2.28
CA GLU A 110 27.16 5.98 2.58
C GLU A 110 27.57 6.09 4.06
N LYS A 111 26.77 5.56 4.99
CA LYS A 111 27.09 5.58 6.42
C LYS A 111 28.19 4.57 6.80
N GLY A 112 28.30 3.44 6.11
CA GLY A 112 29.35 2.44 6.36
C GLY A 112 30.75 2.88 5.95
N VAL A 113 30.88 3.82 5.00
CA VAL A 113 32.19 4.29 4.49
C VAL A 113 32.86 5.34 5.40
N SER A 114 32.12 6.00 6.30
CA SER A 114 32.68 7.03 7.19
C SER A 114 33.27 6.51 8.51
N SER A 115 33.15 5.22 8.83
CA SER A 115 33.61 4.70 10.14
C SER A 115 35.01 4.05 10.14
N SER A 116 35.76 4.11 9.03
CA SER A 116 37.10 3.48 8.93
C SER A 116 38.28 4.47 8.94
N ARG A 117 38.10 5.68 9.50
CA ARG A 117 39.21 6.59 9.77
C ARG A 117 39.19 7.00 11.23
N ARG A 118 39.80 6.18 12.09
CA ARG A 118 40.59 6.61 13.26
C ARG A 118 41.42 5.44 13.75
#